data_AF-A0A3N9UUC0-F1
#
_entry.id   AF-A0A3N9UUC0-F1
#
_cell.length_a   1.000
_cell.length_b   1.000
_cell.length_c   1.000
_cell.angle_alpha   90.00
_cell.angle_beta   90.00
_cell.angle_gamma   90.00
#
_symmetry.space_group_name_H-M   'P 1'
#
loop_
_entity.id
_entity.type
_entity.pdbx_description
1 polymer ?
#
loop_
_entity_poly.entity_id
_entity_poly.type
_entity_poly.pdbx_seq_one_letter_code
_entity_poly.pdbx_strand_id
1 'polypeptide(L)' 'MKRHKTNYPGVFYREADRIGGKGKERVYYIVFKKDGKFHEEKVGRQYADDMTAARAARIRGERIENKRQSRKEIREE' A
#
# COMPACT_ATOMS: atom_id res chain seq x y z
N MET A 1 1.17 -10.91 12.13
CA MET A 1 2.01 -9.86 11.50
C MET A 1 1.61 -8.50 12.07
N LYS A 2 2.48 -7.81 12.79
CA LYS A 2 2.15 -6.55 13.50
C LYS A 2 1.96 -5.40 12.51
N ARG A 3 0.95 -4.55 12.74
CA ARG A 3 0.75 -3.31 11.98
C ARG A 3 1.60 -2.20 12.60
N HIS A 4 2.42 -1.54 11.79
CA HIS A 4 3.21 -0.38 12.19
C HIS A 4 2.65 0.87 11.52
N LYS A 5 2.27 1.86 12.33
CA LYS A 5 1.76 3.14 11.84
C LYS A 5 2.90 3.94 11.23
N THR A 6 2.58 4.75 10.23
CA THR A 6 3.49 5.75 9.66
C THR A 6 3.01 7.15 10.02
N ASN A 7 3.82 8.17 9.74
CA ASN A 7 3.41 9.57 9.90
C ASN A 7 2.32 10.01 8.89
N TYR A 8 2.01 9.17 7.90
CA TYR A 8 1.00 9.45 6.88
C TYR A 8 -0.35 8.83 7.26
N PRO A 9 -1.45 9.61 7.30
CA PRO A 9 -2.77 9.10 7.62
C PRO A 9 -3.23 8.01 6.65
N GLY A 10 -3.72 6.89 7.21
CA GLY A 10 -4.19 5.75 6.42
C GLY A 10 -3.07 4.95 5.75
N VAL A 11 -1.80 5.18 6.09
CA VAL A 11 -0.68 4.37 5.61
C VAL A 11 -0.05 3.62 6.77
N PHE A 12 0.07 2.30 6.62
CA PHE A 12 0.76 1.45 7.59
C PHE A 12 1.63 0.42 6.88
N TYR A 13 2.59 -0.15 7.60
CA TYR A 13 3.40 -1.24 7.07
C TYR A 13 3.36 -2.48 7.96
N ARG A 14 3.68 -3.63 7.36
CA ARG A 14 3.90 -4.90 8.04
C ARG A 14 5.28 -5.41 7.67
N GLU A 15 6.02 -5.92 8.64
CA GLU A 15 7.32 -6.54 8.38
C GLU A 15 7.13 -7.95 7.85
N ALA A 16 7.66 -8.23 6.67
CA ALA A 16 7.67 -9.53 6.01
C ALA A 16 9.10 -9.98 5.75
N ASP A 17 9.31 -11.27 5.55
CA ASP A 17 10.59 -11.75 5.04
C ASP A 17 10.80 -11.30 3.59
N ARG A 18 12.06 -10.95 3.28
CA ARG A 18 12.45 -10.49 1.95
C ARG A 18 12.36 -11.64 0.96
N ILE A 19 11.81 -11.38 -0.23
CA ILE A 19 11.82 -12.37 -1.32
C ILE A 19 13.25 -12.37 -1.89
N GLY A 20 13.99 -13.47 -1.68
CA GLY A 20 15.31 -13.67 -2.30
C GLY A 20 16.53 -13.34 -1.44
N GLY A 21 16.38 -13.16 -0.12
CA GLY A 21 17.55 -12.96 0.75
C GLY A 21 17.25 -13.04 2.24
N LYS A 22 18.29 -12.93 3.07
CA LYS A 22 18.16 -12.82 4.52
C LYS A 22 17.74 -11.39 4.89
N GLY A 23 16.73 -11.27 5.75
CA GLY A 23 16.29 -9.99 6.32
C GLY A 23 14.79 -9.75 6.22
N LYS A 24 14.33 -8.76 6.99
CA LYS A 24 12.94 -8.28 6.96
C LYS A 24 12.80 -7.09 6.04
N GLU A 25 11.65 -6.97 5.42
CA GLU A 25 11.26 -5.91 4.51
C GLU A 25 9.91 -5.34 4.92
N ARG A 26 9.72 -4.03 4.74
CA ARG A 26 8.43 -3.39 5.02
C ARG A 26 7.50 -3.54 3.83
N VAL A 27 6.34 -4.13 4.07
CA VAL A 27 5.24 -4.20 3.12
C VAL A 27 4.24 -3.10 3.46
N TYR A 28 4.06 -2.15 2.56
CA TYR A 28 3.18 -1.01 2.76
C TYR A 28 1.75 -1.32 2.33
N TYR A 29 0.82 -0.82 3.13
CA TYR A 29 -0.61 -0.92 2.94
C TYR A 29 -1.22 0.48 3.07
N ILE A 30 -2.29 0.71 2.32
CA ILE A 30 -3.08 1.93 2.39
C ILE A 30 -4.51 1.59 2.77
N VAL A 31 -5.12 2.48 3.54
CA VAL A 31 -6.55 2.46 3.89
C VAL A 31 -7.16 3.75 3.40
N PHE A 32 -8.17 3.62 2.54
CA PHE A 32 -8.90 4.75 1.98
C PHE A 32 -10.40 4.44 1.92
N LYS A 33 -11.21 5.49 1.84
CA LYS A 33 -12.65 5.38 1.64
C LYS A 33 -12.95 5.75 0.19
N LYS A 34 -13.59 4.84 -0.55
CA LYS A 34 -14.05 5.03 -1.93
C LYS A 34 -15.50 4.54 -2.01
N ASP A 35 -16.38 5.31 -2.63
CA ASP A 35 -17.81 4.96 -2.82
C ASP A 35 -18.52 4.55 -1.51
N GLY A 36 -18.23 5.25 -0.42
CA GLY A 36 -18.79 4.97 0.90
C GLY A 36 -18.16 3.79 1.65
N LYS A 37 -17.31 2.99 1.00
CA LYS A 37 -16.69 1.78 1.56
C LYS A 37 -15.22 1.98 1.91
N PHE A 38 -14.76 1.30 2.95
CA PHE A 38 -13.34 1.28 3.32
C PHE A 38 -12.60 0.18 2.56
N HIS A 39 -11.51 0.55 1.91
CA HIS A 39 -10.64 -0.36 1.17
C HIS A 39 -9.24 -0.37 1.81
N GLU A 40 -8.75 -1.59 2.09
CA GLU A 40 -7.36 -1.85 2.49
C GLU A 40 -6.65 -2.51 1.31
N GLU A 41 -5.63 -1.85 0.76
CA GLU A 41 -4.86 -2.34 -0.41
C GLU A 41 -3.37 -2.42 -0.08
N LYS A 42 -2.73 -3.52 -0.47
CA LYS A 42 -1.27 -3.66 -0.45
C LYS A 42 -0.70 -2.88 -1.64
N VAL A 43 0.12 -1.87 -1.38
CA VAL A 43 0.69 -1.02 -2.43
C VAL A 43 2.04 -1.48 -2.93
N GLY A 44 2.82 -2.16 -2.09
CA GLY A 44 4.12 -2.71 -2.49
C GLY A 44 5.05 -3.00 -1.31
N ARG A 45 6.22 -3.51 -1.63
CA ARG A 45 7.31 -3.83 -0.70
C ARG A 45 8.43 -2.79 -0.80
N GLN A 46 9.15 -2.57 0.30
CA GLN A 46 10.16 -1.52 0.41
C GLN A 46 11.30 -1.63 -0.59
N TYR A 47 11.88 -2.82 -0.76
CA TYR A 47 13.03 -3.07 -1.62
C TYR A 47 12.61 -3.59 -3.00
N ALA A 48 11.61 -4.46 -3.07
CA ALA A 48 11.18 -5.02 -4.36
C ALA A 48 10.47 -3.99 -5.25
N ASP A 49 9.70 -3.08 -4.65
CA ASP A 49 8.90 -2.08 -5.39
C ASP A 49 9.37 -0.63 -5.13
N ASP A 50 10.54 -0.44 -4.48
CA ASP A 50 11.04 0.89 -4.05
C ASP A 50 9.94 1.71 -3.32
N MET A 51 9.24 1.03 -2.41
CA MET A 51 8.06 1.58 -1.75
C MET A 51 8.43 2.29 -0.46
N THR A 52 7.92 3.51 -0.30
CA THR A 52 8.08 4.33 0.90
C THR A 52 6.73 4.75 1.44
N ALA A 53 6.69 5.17 2.72
CA ALA A 53 5.46 5.69 3.31
C ALA A 53 4.91 6.90 2.54
N ALA A 54 5.80 7.77 2.04
CA ALA A 54 5.44 8.93 1.23
C ALA A 54 4.83 8.53 -0.12
N ARG A 55 5.44 7.55 -0.82
CA ARG A 55 4.89 7.01 -2.08
C ARG A 55 3.54 6.34 -1.86
N ALA A 56 3.38 5.57 -0.79
CA ALA A 56 2.11 4.96 -0.43
C ALA A 56 1.03 6.02 -0.15
N ALA A 57 1.37 7.12 0.53
CA ALA A 57 0.45 8.24 0.75
C ALA A 57 0.01 8.91 -0.55
N ARG A 58 0.94 9.08 -1.51
CA ARG A 58 0.60 9.58 -2.85
C ARG A 58 -0.35 8.65 -3.59
N ILE A 59 -0.08 7.33 -3.59
CA ILE A 59 -0.97 6.32 -4.18
C ILE A 59 -2.35 6.35 -3.52
N ARG A 60 -2.42 6.55 -2.20
CA ARG A 60 -3.67 6.72 -1.46
C ARG A 60 -4.46 7.93 -1.97
N GLY A 61 -3.80 9.08 -2.18
CA GLY A 61 -4.45 10.27 -2.77
C GLY A 61 -5.00 10.00 -4.17
N GLU A 62 -4.19 9.40 -5.04
CA GLU A 62 -4.58 9.02 -6.41
C GLU A 62 -5.79 8.06 -6.44
N ARG A 63 -5.89 7.14 -5.46
CA ARG A 63 -7.02 6.22 -5.31
C ARG A 63 -8.30 6.91 -4.84
N ILE A 64 -8.19 7.93 -3.97
CA ILE A 64 -9.33 8.72 -3.48
C ILE A 64 -9.85 9.63 -4.59
N GLU A 65 -8.95 10.27 -5.34
CA GLU A 65 -9.29 11.17 -6.45
C GLU A 65 -9.79 10.43 -7.71
N ASN A 66 -9.90 9.09 -7.67
CA ASN A 66 -10.29 8.25 -8.81
C ASN A 66 -9.41 8.40 -10.08
N LYS A 67 -8.24 9.05 -9.97
CA LYS A 67 -7.30 9.24 -11.08
C LYS A 67 -6.52 7.96 -11.45
N ARG A 68 -6.62 6.90 -10.63
CA ARG A 68 -5.91 5.63 -10.84
C ARG A 68 -6.83 4.45 -10.59
N GLN A 69 -7.25 3.77 -11.66
CA GLN A 69 -8.06 2.55 -11.63
C GLN A 69 -7.39 1.45 -10.79
N SER A 70 -8.16 0.74 -9.99
CA SER A 70 -7.65 -0.29 -9.08
C SER A 70 -7.08 -1.47 -9.87
N ARG A 71 -6.05 -2.16 -9.35
CA ARG A 71 -5.53 -3.39 -10.00
C ARG A 71 -6.58 -4.52 -10.08
N LYS A 72 -7.73 -4.38 -9.40
CA LYS A 72 -8.89 -5.27 -9.58
C LYS A 72 -9.69 -4.93 -10.83
N GLU A 73 -9.81 -3.65 -11.20
CA GLU A 73 -10.51 -3.23 -12.42
C GLU A 73 -9.74 -3.66 -13.68
N ILE A 74 -8.40 -3.60 -13.67
CA ILE A 74 -7.55 -4.04 -14.81
C ILE A 74 -7.56 -5.57 -15.01
N ARG A 75 -7.97 -6.37 -14.01
CA ARG A 75 -7.95 -7.84 -14.12
C ARG A 75 -9.27 -8.42 -14.64
N GLU A 76 -10.31 -7.60 -14.80
CA GLU A 76 -11.62 -8.00 -15.31
C GLU A 76 -11.86 -7.57 -16.78
N GLU A 77 -10.90 -6.92 -17.44
CA GLU A 77 -10.78 -6.85 -18.91
C GLU A 77 -9.91 -7.99 -19.44
#